data_AF-A0A7V2SIC5-F1
#
_entry.id   AF-A0A7V2SIC5-F1
#
_cell.length_a   1.000
_cell.length_b   1.000
_cell.length_c   1.000
_cell.angle_alpha   90.00
_cell.angle_beta   90.00
_cell.angle_gamma   90.00
#
_symmetry.space_group_name_H-M   'P 1'
#
loop_
_entity.id
_entity.type
_entity.pdbx_description
1 polymer ?
#
loop_
_entity_poly.entity_id
_entity_poly.type
_entity_poly.pdbx_seq_one_letter_code
_entity_poly.pdbx_strand_id
1 'polypeptide(L)'
;MGSRSGDMDNGRLLQSVVIAVLLGVLAVGVIRSCWQRSTISHSTEKHKTSMQGPGFRKHASPDAEAIRWELAALHSPEYLHRYIVEVIEKGSHQFDFPGGAMEGGYLSADLAPRVACYVMELGGHRCPHPYPKDAAMYFSSVCAGCHGSDGKGLHGSYPDLTRPLLLGIRKREEELRSKLSAPER
;
A
#
# COMPACT_ATOMS: atom_id res chain seq x y z
N MET A 1 6.44 -19.38 -87.99
CA MET A 1 6.78 -19.45 -86.54
C MET A 1 6.58 -18.06 -85.97
N GLY A 2 5.87 -17.77 -84.89
CA GLY A 2 5.64 -18.55 -83.67
C GLY A 2 5.98 -17.63 -82.49
N SER A 3 4.92 -17.06 -81.90
CA SER A 3 4.71 -16.29 -80.67
C SER A 3 5.86 -15.92 -79.71
N ARG A 4 5.75 -14.69 -79.17
CA ARG A 4 6.07 -14.39 -77.76
C ARG A 4 5.32 -13.12 -77.29
N SER A 5 4.46 -13.28 -76.29
CA SER A 5 3.98 -12.19 -75.43
C SER A 5 3.47 -12.80 -74.13
N GLY A 6 4.19 -12.54 -73.03
CA GLY A 6 3.81 -12.95 -71.69
C GLY A 6 4.52 -12.04 -70.71
N ASP A 7 3.80 -11.04 -70.23
CA ASP A 7 4.13 -10.32 -69.01
C ASP A 7 2.89 -9.58 -68.50
N MET A 8 2.83 -9.38 -67.17
CA MET A 8 1.77 -8.75 -66.36
C MET A 8 0.73 -9.69 -65.72
N ASP A 9 1.00 -10.20 -64.50
CA ASP A 9 -0.08 -10.41 -63.51
C ASP A 9 0.31 -10.57 -62.01
N ASN A 10 1.54 -10.23 -61.58
CA ASN A 10 1.96 -10.46 -60.18
C ASN A 10 1.81 -9.27 -59.21
N GLY A 11 1.53 -8.05 -59.69
CA GLY A 11 1.46 -6.86 -58.84
C GLY A 11 0.12 -6.64 -58.13
N ARG A 12 -0.99 -7.06 -58.74
CA ARG A 12 -2.34 -6.81 -58.21
C ARG A 12 -2.71 -7.72 -57.04
N LEU A 13 -2.20 -8.95 -57.02
CA LEU A 13 -2.51 -9.93 -55.98
C LEU A 13 -1.89 -9.58 -54.61
N LEU A 14 -0.66 -9.07 -54.59
CA LEU A 14 0.02 -8.65 -53.36
C LEU A 14 -0.65 -7.44 -52.70
N GLN A 15 -1.16 -6.50 -53.49
CA GLN A 15 -1.82 -5.30 -52.97
C GLN A 15 -3.19 -5.61 -52.35
N SER A 16 -3.93 -6.58 -52.90
CA SER A 16 -5.22 -7.02 -52.35
C SER A 16 -5.10 -7.76 -51.02
N VAL A 17 -4.04 -8.55 -50.81
CA VAL A 17 -3.81 -9.28 -49.55
C VAL A 17 -3.47 -8.32 -48.41
N VAL A 18 -2.63 -7.31 -48.66
CA VAL A 18 -2.24 -6.32 -47.63
C VAL A 18 -3.44 -5.48 -47.17
N ILE A 19 -4.31 -5.06 -48.09
CA ILE A 19 -5.53 -4.30 -47.75
C ILE A 19 -6.50 -5.16 -46.92
N ALA A 20 -6.69 -6.44 -47.26
CA ALA A 20 -7.55 -7.33 -46.50
C ALA A 20 -7.06 -7.56 -45.07
N VAL A 21 -5.75 -7.69 -44.86
CA VAL A 21 -5.16 -7.85 -43.52
C VAL A 21 -5.30 -6.57 -42.69
N LEU A 22 -5.07 -5.39 -43.27
CA LEU A 22 -5.19 -4.11 -42.57
C LEU A 22 -6.64 -3.80 -42.17
N LEU A 23 -7.63 -4.10 -43.03
CA LEU A 23 -9.05 -3.95 -42.70
C LEU A 23 -9.49 -4.93 -41.61
N GLY A 24 -8.96 -6.16 -41.60
CA GLY A 24 -9.23 -7.15 -40.55
C GLY A 24 -8.71 -6.73 -39.17
N VAL A 25 -7.51 -6.17 -39.08
CA VAL A 25 -6.92 -5.71 -37.81
C VAL A 25 -7.67 -4.52 -37.23
N LEU A 26 -8.13 -3.58 -38.06
CA LEU A 26 -8.93 -2.43 -37.62
C LEU A 26 -10.32 -2.85 -37.11
N ALA A 27 -10.98 -3.82 -37.76
CA ALA A 27 -12.28 -4.33 -37.33
C ALA A 27 -12.22 -5.00 -35.94
N VAL A 28 -11.17 -5.78 -35.67
CA VAL A 28 -10.97 -6.43 -34.36
C VAL A 28 -10.66 -5.40 -33.25
N GLY A 29 -9.90 -4.34 -33.55
CA GLY A 29 -9.56 -3.29 -32.60
C GLY A 29 -10.76 -2.44 -32.14
N VAL A 30 -11.69 -2.13 -33.06
CA VAL A 30 -12.90 -1.34 -32.73
C VAL A 30 -13.87 -2.15 -31.86
N ILE A 31 -14.06 -3.44 -32.14
CA ILE A 31 -14.96 -4.32 -31.37
C ILE A 31 -14.51 -4.46 -29.91
N ARG A 32 -13.20 -4.59 -29.66
CA ARG A 32 -12.65 -4.69 -28.29
C ARG A 32 -12.79 -3.39 -27.49
N SER A 33 -12.76 -2.25 -28.17
CA SER A 33 -12.88 -0.91 -27.57
C SER A 33 -14.30 -0.60 -27.06
N CYS A 34 -15.33 -1.13 -27.72
CA CYS A 34 -16.73 -0.99 -27.28
C CYS A 34 -17.08 -1.85 -26.06
N TRP A 35 -16.42 -3.00 -25.88
CA TRP A 35 -16.63 -3.88 -24.73
C TRP A 35 -15.94 -3.41 -23.45
N GLN A 36 -14.85 -2.63 -23.56
CA GLN A 36 -14.12 -2.13 -22.39
C GLN A 36 -14.75 -0.86 -21.78
N ARG A 37 -15.67 -0.19 -22.49
CA ARG A 37 -16.30 1.07 -22.06
C ARG A 37 -17.66 0.89 -21.37
N SER A 38 -18.24 -0.31 -21.43
CA SER A 38 -19.59 -0.62 -20.92
C SER A 38 -19.61 -1.14 -19.47
N THR A 39 -18.46 -1.26 -18.80
CA THR A 39 -18.36 -1.74 -17.40
C THR A 39 -17.93 -0.68 -16.38
N ILE A 40 -17.85 0.60 -16.76
CA ILE A 40 -17.56 1.72 -15.84
C ILE A 40 -18.70 2.74 -15.91
N SER A 41 -19.85 2.37 -15.34
CA SER A 41 -20.90 3.31 -15.00
C SER A 41 -21.83 2.65 -13.99
N HIS A 42 -21.45 2.65 -12.71
CA HIS A 42 -22.39 2.54 -11.58
C HIS A 42 -21.66 2.97 -10.29
N SER A 43 -22.37 3.72 -9.44
CA SER A 43 -21.99 4.22 -8.09
C SER A 43 -21.04 5.43 -8.07
N THR A 44 -21.36 6.61 -7.54
CA THR A 44 -22.51 7.11 -6.76
C THR A 44 -22.53 8.64 -6.87
N GLU A 45 -23.65 9.21 -7.28
CA GLU A 45 -24.01 10.58 -6.90
C GLU A 45 -25.26 10.50 -6.01
N LYS A 46 -25.34 11.38 -5.01
CA LYS A 46 -26.49 11.69 -4.13
C LYS A 46 -26.66 10.85 -2.86
N HIS A 47 -26.31 11.47 -1.73
CA HIS A 47 -27.29 11.74 -0.67
C HIS A 47 -26.81 12.92 0.21
N LYS A 48 -27.20 14.14 -0.18
CA LYS A 48 -27.44 15.23 0.78
C LYS A 48 -28.85 15.00 1.32
N THR A 49 -28.96 14.55 2.57
CA THR A 49 -30.22 14.60 3.31
C THR A 49 -29.95 15.16 4.69
N SER A 50 -30.42 16.38 4.87
CA SER A 50 -30.76 16.98 6.14
C SER A 50 -31.63 16.02 6.96
N MET A 51 -31.19 15.71 8.18
CA MET A 51 -32.08 15.22 9.23
C MET A 51 -31.85 16.05 10.49
N GLN A 52 -32.74 17.02 10.70
CA GLN A 52 -33.07 17.48 12.03
C GLN A 52 -34.14 16.54 12.60
N GLY A 53 -33.83 15.94 13.75
CA GLY A 53 -34.69 15.08 14.56
C GLY A 53 -34.12 14.99 15.99
N PRO A 54 -34.95 14.73 17.01
CA PRO A 54 -34.88 15.44 18.28
C PRO A 54 -33.98 14.79 19.34
N GLY A 55 -33.48 15.62 20.26
CA GLY A 55 -33.01 15.18 21.57
C GLY A 55 -31.49 15.11 21.70
N PHE A 56 -30.94 16.19 22.26
CA PHE A 56 -29.59 16.36 22.76
C PHE A 56 -29.03 15.10 23.45
N ARG A 57 -28.27 14.28 22.72
CA ARG A 57 -27.18 13.52 23.33
C ARG A 57 -25.93 14.36 23.12
N LYS A 58 -25.18 14.63 24.18
CA LYS A 58 -23.81 15.14 24.08
C LYS A 58 -23.01 14.07 23.35
N HIS A 59 -23.04 14.12 22.03
CA HIS A 59 -22.26 13.25 21.18
C HIS A 59 -20.82 13.66 21.41
N ALA A 60 -20.03 12.73 21.95
CA ALA A 60 -18.59 12.85 22.07
C ALA A 60 -18.05 13.56 20.83
N SER A 61 -17.18 14.56 21.02
CA SER A 61 -16.64 15.37 19.92
C SER A 61 -16.19 14.45 18.76
N PRO A 62 -16.29 14.91 17.49
CA PRO A 62 -15.81 14.14 16.34
C PRO A 62 -14.42 13.51 16.55
N ASP A 63 -13.57 14.17 17.34
CA ASP A 63 -12.25 13.70 17.75
C ASP A 63 -12.30 12.45 18.65
N ALA A 64 -13.24 12.40 19.61
CA ALA A 64 -13.37 11.27 20.53
C ALA A 64 -13.89 10.00 19.85
N GLU A 65 -14.76 10.12 18.84
CA GLU A 65 -15.15 8.96 18.03
C GLU A 65 -14.00 8.45 17.16
N ALA A 66 -13.27 9.36 16.50
CA ALA A 66 -12.08 9.00 15.73
C ALA A 66 -11.00 8.30 16.60
N ILE A 67 -10.75 8.82 17.80
CA ILE A 67 -9.83 8.20 18.77
C ILE A 67 -10.29 6.80 19.16
N ARG A 68 -11.59 6.59 19.41
CA ARG A 68 -12.13 5.26 19.73
C ARG A 68 -11.98 4.29 18.56
N TRP A 69 -12.20 4.74 17.33
CA TRP A 69 -11.98 3.92 16.13
C TRP A 69 -10.52 3.51 15.97
N GLU A 70 -9.59 4.46 16.15
CA GLU A 70 -8.17 4.14 16.06
C GLU A 70 -7.74 3.17 17.16
N LEU A 71 -8.15 3.42 18.40
CA LEU A 71 -7.84 2.54 19.53
C LEU A 71 -8.36 1.11 19.32
N ALA A 72 -9.54 0.96 18.69
CA ALA A 72 -10.08 -0.35 18.33
C ALA A 72 -9.29 -1.07 17.23
N ALA A 73 -8.66 -0.33 16.32
CA ALA A 73 -7.86 -0.88 15.22
C ALA A 73 -6.37 -1.08 15.58
N LEU A 74 -5.89 -0.48 16.68
CA LEU A 74 -4.48 -0.33 17.02
C LEU A 74 -3.69 -1.64 17.05
N HIS A 75 -4.33 -2.73 17.45
CA HIS A 75 -3.71 -4.06 17.57
C HIS A 75 -4.00 -4.98 16.38
N SER A 76 -4.60 -4.46 15.30
CA SER A 76 -4.82 -5.22 14.08
C SER A 76 -3.50 -5.44 13.31
N PRO A 77 -3.35 -6.57 12.59
CA PRO A 77 -2.21 -6.79 11.70
C PRO A 77 -2.04 -5.68 10.66
N GLU A 78 -3.15 -5.14 10.13
CA GLU A 78 -3.14 -4.06 9.14
C GLU A 78 -2.63 -2.75 9.74
N TYR A 79 -3.01 -2.42 10.98
CA TYR A 79 -2.48 -1.24 11.66
C TYR A 79 -0.99 -1.38 11.92
N LEU A 80 -0.56 -2.52 12.45
CA LEU A 80 0.86 -2.81 12.70
C LEU A 80 1.70 -2.72 11.42
N HIS A 81 1.23 -3.33 10.33
CA HIS A 81 1.90 -3.27 9.03
C HIS A 81 2.05 -1.81 8.56
N ARG A 82 0.96 -1.05 8.53
CA ARG A 82 0.96 0.36 8.11
C ARG A 82 1.88 1.21 8.99
N TYR A 83 1.86 0.99 10.31
CA TYR A 83 2.72 1.68 11.25
C TYR A 83 4.21 1.45 10.93
N ILE A 84 4.61 0.19 10.71
CA ILE A 84 6.01 -0.13 10.39
C ILE A 84 6.42 0.48 9.05
N VAL A 85 5.56 0.41 8.02
CA VAL A 85 5.82 1.04 6.71
C VAL A 85 6.05 2.54 6.88
N GLU A 86 5.18 3.22 7.63
CA GLU A 86 5.29 4.66 7.84
C GLU A 86 6.61 5.04 8.54
N VAL A 87 7.02 4.26 9.54
CA VAL A 87 8.30 4.46 10.23
C VAL A 87 9.50 4.21 9.31
N ILE A 88 9.46 3.20 8.44
CA ILE A 88 10.53 2.93 7.46
C ILE A 88 10.63 4.08 6.44
N GLU A 89 9.50 4.58 5.95
CA GLU A 89 9.49 5.58 4.90
C GLU A 89 9.81 6.99 5.42
N LYS A 90 9.24 7.36 6.57
CA LYS A 90 9.29 8.73 7.10
C LYS A 90 10.20 8.90 8.30
N GLY A 91 10.69 7.82 8.88
CA GLY A 91 11.44 7.85 10.12
C GLY A 91 10.55 7.98 11.36
N SER A 92 11.20 8.13 12.51
CA SER A 92 10.58 8.29 13.82
C SER A 92 11.49 9.08 14.76
N HIS A 93 11.03 10.26 15.17
CA HIS A 93 11.72 11.16 16.11
C HIS A 93 11.08 11.20 17.51
N GLN A 94 10.17 10.26 17.79
CA GLN A 94 9.37 10.26 19.03
C GLN A 94 10.12 9.71 20.26
N PHE A 95 11.35 9.23 20.10
CA PHE A 95 12.12 8.56 21.15
C PHE A 95 13.55 9.08 21.22
N ASP A 96 14.07 9.19 22.44
CA ASP A 96 15.44 9.62 22.74
C ASP A 96 16.40 8.42 22.88
N PHE A 97 16.43 7.55 21.87
CA PHE A 97 17.38 6.45 21.85
C PHE A 97 18.83 6.98 21.74
N PRO A 98 19.82 6.39 22.45
CA PRO A 98 21.22 6.80 22.33
C PRO A 98 21.79 6.74 20.90
N GLY A 99 21.26 5.84 20.06
CA GLY A 99 21.59 5.73 18.64
C GLY A 99 21.02 6.84 17.76
N GLY A 100 20.24 7.77 18.32
CA GLY A 100 19.60 8.87 17.61
C GLY A 100 18.20 8.52 17.09
N ALA A 101 17.60 9.48 16.39
CA ALA A 101 16.32 9.28 15.72
C ALA A 101 16.48 8.34 14.52
N MET A 102 15.41 7.60 14.21
CA MET A 102 15.37 6.81 12.99
C MET A 102 14.99 7.74 11.83
N GLU A 103 15.90 7.95 10.87
CA GLU A 103 15.56 8.70 9.66
C GLU A 103 14.73 7.84 8.69
N GLY A 104 14.03 8.49 7.77
CA GLY A 104 13.29 7.82 6.70
C GLY A 104 14.13 7.58 5.44
N GLY A 105 13.57 6.85 4.48
CA GLY A 105 14.11 6.79 3.12
C GLY A 105 15.29 5.82 2.91
N TYR A 106 15.54 4.90 3.84
CA TYR A 106 16.56 3.85 3.67
C TYR A 106 16.19 2.79 2.61
N LEU A 107 14.90 2.66 2.29
CA LEU A 107 14.36 1.74 1.31
C LEU A 107 13.53 2.50 0.27
N SER A 108 13.41 1.94 -0.93
CA SER A 108 12.40 2.40 -1.89
C SER A 108 10.98 2.11 -1.39
N ALA A 109 10.02 2.90 -1.85
CA ALA A 109 8.62 2.78 -1.45
C ALA A 109 8.01 1.40 -1.74
N ASP A 110 8.51 0.65 -2.73
CA ASP A 110 8.03 -0.69 -3.05
C ASP A 110 8.61 -1.80 -2.15
N LEU A 111 9.73 -1.52 -1.46
CA LEU A 111 10.39 -2.46 -0.55
C LEU A 111 9.95 -2.29 0.90
N ALA A 112 9.59 -1.07 1.32
CA ALA A 112 9.15 -0.80 2.70
C ALA A 112 7.98 -1.72 3.15
N PRO A 113 6.91 -1.95 2.36
CA PRO A 113 5.85 -2.89 2.72
C PRO A 113 6.30 -4.34 2.91
N ARG A 114 7.33 -4.78 2.17
CA ARG A 114 7.84 -6.16 2.24
C ARG A 114 8.72 -6.36 3.46
N VAL A 115 9.59 -5.39 3.75
CA VAL A 115 10.42 -5.41 4.95
C VAL A 115 9.56 -5.25 6.20
N ALA A 116 8.47 -4.47 6.14
CA ALA A 116 7.50 -4.38 7.23
C ALA A 116 6.92 -5.74 7.60
N CYS A 117 6.56 -6.58 6.62
CA CYS A 117 6.12 -7.95 6.89
C CYS A 117 7.18 -8.78 7.64
N TYR A 118 8.45 -8.69 7.24
CA TYR A 118 9.53 -9.40 7.92
C TYR A 118 9.71 -8.92 9.37
N VAL A 119 9.66 -7.60 9.60
CA VAL A 119 9.71 -7.01 10.95
C VAL A 119 8.55 -7.49 11.83
N MET A 120 7.34 -7.63 11.27
CA MET A 120 6.20 -8.20 11.99
C MET A 120 6.48 -9.63 12.48
N GLU A 121 7.10 -10.46 11.65
CA GLU A 121 7.44 -11.85 12.00
C GLU A 121 8.48 -11.93 13.12
N LEU A 122 9.43 -10.99 13.19
CA LEU A 122 10.36 -10.90 14.32
C LEU A 122 9.62 -10.73 15.66
N GLY A 123 8.50 -10.02 15.65
CA GLY A 123 7.60 -9.84 16.81
C GLY A 123 6.57 -10.95 17.01
N GLY A 124 6.62 -12.02 16.20
CA GLY A 124 5.68 -13.15 16.27
C GLY A 124 4.33 -12.92 15.59
N HIS A 125 4.19 -11.86 14.79
CA HIS A 125 2.96 -11.55 14.05
C HIS A 125 2.96 -12.17 12.65
N ARG A 126 1.78 -12.44 12.12
CA ARG A 126 1.61 -12.81 10.71
C ARG A 126 1.44 -11.56 9.87
N CYS A 127 2.11 -11.48 8.71
CA CYS A 127 1.84 -10.38 7.78
C CYS A 127 0.46 -10.55 7.11
N PRO A 128 -0.34 -9.48 7.00
CA PRO A 128 -1.61 -9.50 6.24
C PRO A 128 -1.41 -9.47 4.72
N HIS A 129 -0.17 -9.29 4.25
CA HIS A 129 0.15 -9.17 2.83
C HIS A 129 1.11 -10.27 2.37
N PRO A 130 0.99 -10.75 1.12
CA PRO A 130 1.98 -11.62 0.54
C PRO A 130 3.30 -10.84 0.35
N TYR A 131 4.42 -11.46 0.72
CA TYR A 131 5.72 -10.85 0.54
C TYR A 131 6.79 -11.93 0.25
N PRO A 132 7.82 -11.58 -0.52
CA PRO A 132 8.89 -12.53 -0.86
C PRO A 132 9.80 -12.80 0.34
N LYS A 133 10.38 -14.00 0.38
CA LYS A 133 11.30 -14.42 1.45
C LYS A 133 12.60 -13.60 1.49
N ASP A 134 12.94 -12.89 0.41
CA ASP A 134 14.12 -12.04 0.34
C ASP A 134 13.99 -10.74 1.16
N ALA A 135 12.81 -10.43 1.72
CA ALA A 135 12.65 -9.34 2.69
C ALA A 135 13.63 -9.43 3.88
N ALA A 136 13.99 -10.65 4.30
CA ALA A 136 15.02 -10.89 5.30
C ALA A 136 16.42 -10.41 4.87
N MET A 137 16.74 -10.51 3.58
CA MET A 137 18.00 -10.01 3.02
C MET A 137 18.04 -8.49 3.06
N TYR A 138 16.96 -7.82 2.66
CA TYR A 138 16.87 -6.36 2.71
C TYR A 138 16.95 -5.82 4.15
N PHE A 139 16.29 -6.49 5.09
CA PHE A 139 16.44 -6.16 6.51
C PHE A 139 17.89 -6.29 6.97
N SER A 140 18.54 -7.41 6.61
CA SER A 140 19.94 -7.69 6.98
C SER A 140 20.92 -6.67 6.38
N SER A 141 20.68 -6.19 5.15
CA SER A 141 21.56 -5.23 4.48
C SER A 141 21.36 -3.78 4.93
N VAL A 142 20.13 -3.41 5.32
CA VAL A 142 19.78 -2.00 5.57
C VAL A 142 19.48 -1.71 7.04
N CYS A 143 18.75 -2.60 7.72
CA CYS A 143 18.20 -2.34 9.05
C CYS A 143 19.06 -2.93 10.18
N ALA A 144 19.71 -4.07 9.93
CA ALA A 144 20.43 -4.82 10.96
C ALA A 144 21.64 -4.08 11.55
N GLY A 145 22.19 -3.08 10.85
CA GLY A 145 23.27 -2.24 11.39
C GLY A 145 22.88 -1.47 12.65
N CYS A 146 21.60 -1.10 12.78
CA CYS A 146 21.06 -0.40 13.96
C CYS A 146 20.18 -1.32 14.82
N HIS A 147 19.34 -2.15 14.18
CA HIS A 147 18.39 -3.02 14.87
C HIS A 147 18.94 -4.41 15.24
N GLY A 148 20.18 -4.73 14.88
CA GLY A 148 20.76 -6.06 15.04
C GLY A 148 20.24 -7.05 14.00
N SER A 149 21.00 -8.10 13.72
CA SER A 149 20.60 -9.16 12.78
C SER A 149 19.39 -9.97 13.25
N ASP A 150 19.18 -10.03 14.57
CA ASP A 150 18.03 -10.67 15.20
C ASP A 150 16.89 -9.69 15.55
N GLY A 151 17.04 -8.40 15.20
CA GLY A 151 16.04 -7.36 15.45
C GLY A 151 15.93 -6.90 16.91
N LYS A 152 16.78 -7.37 17.83
CA LYS A 152 16.68 -7.01 19.26
C LYS A 152 17.24 -5.62 19.62
N GLY A 153 17.79 -4.91 18.63
CA GLY A 153 18.52 -3.67 18.85
C GLY A 153 19.93 -3.92 19.41
N LEU A 154 20.64 -2.82 19.69
CA LEU A 154 22.01 -2.87 20.20
C LEU A 154 22.06 -2.37 21.65
N HIS A 155 21.83 -3.26 22.61
CA HIS A 155 21.95 -2.98 24.05
C HIS A 155 21.19 -1.72 24.53
N GLY A 156 20.02 -1.45 23.95
CA GLY A 156 19.19 -0.28 24.28
C GLY A 156 19.54 0.99 23.51
N SER A 157 20.60 1.00 22.69
CA SER A 157 20.91 2.11 21.79
C SER A 157 19.89 2.26 20.65
N TYR A 158 19.18 1.18 20.32
CA TYR A 158 18.12 1.12 19.31
C TYR A 158 16.98 0.21 19.79
N PRO A 159 15.74 0.39 19.32
CA PRO A 159 14.60 -0.37 19.81
C PRO A 159 14.66 -1.84 19.42
N ASP A 160 14.13 -2.66 20.32
CA ASP A 160 13.87 -4.09 20.13
C ASP A 160 12.58 -4.30 19.31
N LEU A 161 12.75 -4.78 18.07
CA LEU A 161 11.68 -5.05 17.11
C LEU A 161 11.03 -6.43 17.32
N THR A 162 11.59 -7.28 18.18
CA THR A 162 11.05 -8.61 18.48
C THR A 162 9.91 -8.60 19.49
N ARG A 163 9.53 -7.41 19.97
CA ARG A 163 8.45 -7.24 20.94
C ARG A 163 7.08 -7.51 20.28
N PRO A 164 6.19 -8.28 20.94
CA PRO A 164 4.81 -8.44 20.48
C PRO A 164 4.06 -7.11 20.35
N LEU A 165 4.42 -6.11 21.16
CA LEU A 165 3.90 -4.75 21.03
C LEU A 165 5.06 -3.76 20.93
N LEU A 166 5.23 -3.21 19.73
CA LEU A 166 6.25 -2.20 19.45
C LEU A 166 6.05 -0.95 20.32
N LEU A 167 7.16 -0.31 20.69
CA LEU A 167 7.16 0.82 21.62
C LEU A 167 6.27 1.99 21.13
N GLY A 168 6.27 2.30 19.83
CA GLY A 168 5.46 3.39 19.30
C GLY A 168 3.97 3.10 19.25
N ILE A 169 3.57 1.85 19.00
CA ILE A 169 2.15 1.46 19.12
C ILE A 169 1.70 1.58 20.58
N ARG A 170 2.53 1.17 21.54
CA ARG A 170 2.24 1.36 22.97
C ARG A 170 2.09 2.83 23.34
N LYS A 171 3.00 3.70 22.89
CA LYS A 171 2.91 5.14 23.15
C LYS A 171 1.69 5.78 22.50
N ARG A 172 1.34 5.35 21.29
CA ARG A 172 0.10 5.77 20.64
C ARG A 172 -1.12 5.35 21.43
N GLU A 173 -1.14 4.13 21.97
CA GLU A 173 -2.21 3.66 22.84
C GLU A 173 -2.39 4.55 24.08
N GLU A 174 -1.28 4.84 24.77
CA GLU A 174 -1.24 5.70 25.96
C GLU A 174 -1.78 7.11 25.64
N GLU A 175 -1.35 7.68 24.52
CA GLU A 175 -1.79 8.99 24.03
C GLU A 175 -3.30 9.02 23.74
N LEU A 176 -3.80 8.04 22.98
CA LEU A 176 -5.22 7.95 22.62
C LEU A 176 -6.09 7.78 23.87
N ARG A 177 -5.68 6.93 24.82
CA ARG A 177 -6.38 6.74 26.09
C ARG A 177 -6.36 8.01 26.95
N SER A 178 -5.23 8.71 26.99
CA SER A 178 -5.12 9.99 27.70
C SER A 178 -6.10 11.03 27.15
N LYS A 179 -6.18 11.17 25.82
CA LYS A 179 -7.12 12.09 25.15
C LYS A 179 -8.58 11.77 25.45
N LEU A 180 -8.95 10.48 25.56
CA LEU A 180 -10.31 10.08 25.94
C LEU A 180 -10.65 10.35 27.41
N SER A 181 -9.64 10.37 28.29
CA SER A 181 -9.83 10.63 29.72
C SER A 181 -9.84 12.11 30.09
N ALA A 182 -9.42 12.99 29.17
CA ALA A 182 -9.41 14.43 29.40
C ALA A 182 -10.84 14.99 29.40
N PRO A 183 -11.19 15.91 30.33
CA PRO A 183 -12.49 16.57 30.32
C PRO A 183 -12.68 17.36 29.02
N GLU A 184 -13.88 17.31 28.43
CA GLU A 184 -14.25 18.14 27.29
C GLU A 184 -14.05 19.61 27.67
N ARG A 185 -13.18 20.29 26.90
CA ARG A 185 -12.74 21.67 27.18
C ARG A 185 -13.74 22.69 26.64
#